data_AF-A0A8C1D4S4-F1
#
_entry.id   AF-A0A8C1D4S4-F1
#
_cell.length_a   1.000
_cell.length_b   1.000
_cell.length_c   1.000
_cell.angle_alpha   90.00
_cell.angle_beta   90.00
_cell.angle_gamma   90.00
#
_symmetry.space_group_name_H-M   'P 1'
#
loop_
_entity.id
_entity.type
_entity.pdbx_description
1 polymer ?
#
loop_
_entity_poly.entity_id
_entity_poly.type
_entity_poly.pdbx_seq_one_letter_code
_entity_poly.pdbx_strand_id
1 'polypeptide(L)'
;MYVFIFIKHQKLISCVYQGRVEQDEFLEAAAQGKMEVVEKFLEDGGDPNICDEFRKTALHRAALENHAKIVEKLLDKGADINFKDRLDCRAVHWACRGGSLSALKVLQDRGADITVRDKLLSSPLHVATRTGHSDVVQHLLTSGININAKDWEGDTALHDAVRLNRYKIVKLLILAGADMQIKNAVSTVQDEKKRISSIIKNFETAGYKYLIFLFLGRHCGHRTGEAMAV
;
A
#
# COMPACT_ATOMS: atom_id res chain seq x y z
N MET A 1 52.82 22.45 1.79
CA MET A 1 51.49 22.41 2.44
C MET A 1 50.34 22.27 1.43
N TYR A 2 50.30 23.06 0.35
CA TYR A 2 49.25 23.01 -0.68
C TYR A 2 49.09 21.66 -1.43
N VAL A 3 50.18 20.96 -1.74
CA VAL A 3 50.13 19.66 -2.45
C VAL A 3 49.46 18.56 -1.60
N PHE A 4 49.68 18.57 -0.28
CA PHE A 4 49.05 17.63 0.66
C PHE A 4 47.55 17.90 0.83
N ILE A 5 47.13 19.16 0.80
CA ILE A 5 45.71 19.55 0.86
C ILE A 5 45.00 19.10 -0.41
N PHE A 6 45.61 19.29 -1.59
CA PHE A 6 45.04 18.88 -2.87
C PHE A 6 44.85 17.36 -3.00
N ILE A 7 45.84 16.55 -2.58
CA ILE A 7 45.74 15.08 -2.59
C ILE A 7 44.69 14.58 -1.60
N LYS A 8 44.60 15.17 -0.40
CA LYS A 8 43.52 14.85 0.55
C LYS A 8 42.15 15.19 -0.04
N HIS A 9 42.02 16.36 -0.66
CA HIS A 9 40.76 16.80 -1.27
C HIS A 9 40.34 15.89 -2.44
N GLN A 10 41.29 15.45 -3.27
CA GLN A 10 41.01 14.56 -4.40
C GLN A 10 40.65 13.12 -3.93
N LYS A 11 41.31 12.61 -2.88
CA LYS A 11 40.93 11.35 -2.21
C LYS A 11 39.57 11.45 -1.53
N LEU A 12 39.26 12.57 -0.88
CA LEU A 12 37.95 12.85 -0.28
C LEU A 12 36.86 12.90 -1.35
N ILE A 13 37.09 13.56 -2.48
CA ILE A 13 36.13 13.58 -3.60
C ILE A 13 35.93 12.18 -4.16
N SER A 14 37.01 11.40 -4.36
CA SER A 14 36.91 10.02 -4.84
C SER A 14 36.14 9.13 -3.86
N CYS A 15 36.41 9.20 -2.56
CA CYS A 15 35.70 8.43 -1.54
C CYS A 15 34.24 8.84 -1.40
N VAL A 16 33.92 10.14 -1.51
CA VAL A 16 32.54 10.63 -1.48
C VAL A 16 31.77 10.17 -2.73
N TYR A 17 32.42 10.19 -3.91
CA TYR A 17 31.84 9.63 -5.13
C TYR A 17 31.63 8.11 -5.01
N GLN A 18 32.62 7.37 -4.51
CA GLN A 18 32.53 5.92 -4.31
C GLN A 18 31.38 5.57 -3.36
N GLY A 19 31.28 6.26 -2.22
CA GLY A 19 30.23 6.03 -1.24
C GLY A 19 28.83 6.35 -1.77
N ARG A 20 28.68 7.36 -2.64
CA ARG A 20 27.40 7.63 -3.32
C ARG A 20 27.04 6.50 -4.31
N VAL A 21 28.01 6.01 -5.08
CA VAL A 21 27.78 4.91 -6.04
C VAL A 21 27.40 3.61 -5.32
N GLU A 22 28.06 3.28 -4.21
CA GLU A 22 27.75 2.11 -3.39
C GLU A 22 26.35 2.19 -2.76
N GLN A 23 25.94 3.38 -2.33
CA GLN A 23 24.58 3.64 -1.83
C GLN A 23 23.53 3.43 -2.92
N ASP A 24 23.74 4.00 -4.11
CA ASP A 24 22.83 3.84 -5.24
C ASP A 24 22.75 2.38 -5.71
N GLU A 25 23.90 1.68 -5.72
CA GLU A 25 23.99 0.25 -6.05
C GLU A 25 23.21 -0.61 -5.06
N PHE A 26 23.30 -0.34 -3.75
CA PHE A 26 22.52 -1.04 -2.72
C PHE A 26 21.01 -0.85 -2.91
N LEU A 27 20.57 0.38 -3.13
CA LEU A 27 19.15 0.70 -3.34
C LEU A 27 18.61 0.01 -4.59
N GLU A 28 19.39 0.00 -5.67
CA GLU A 28 19.02 -0.67 -6.92
C GLU A 28 19.06 -2.19 -6.81
N ALA A 29 20.03 -2.75 -6.07
CA ALA A 29 20.09 -4.18 -5.78
C ALA A 29 18.82 -4.67 -5.05
N ALA A 30 18.31 -3.87 -4.11
CA ALA A 30 17.06 -4.17 -3.41
C ALA A 30 15.85 -4.15 -4.35
N ALA A 31 15.82 -3.25 -5.34
CA ALA A 31 14.77 -3.21 -6.37
C ALA A 31 14.86 -4.42 -7.32
N GLN A 32 16.08 -4.82 -7.70
CA GLN A 32 16.31 -5.89 -8.68
C GLN A 32 16.27 -7.30 -8.08
N GLY A 33 16.12 -7.44 -6.76
CA GLY A 33 16.08 -8.75 -6.13
C GLY A 33 17.46 -9.39 -5.89
N LYS A 34 18.54 -8.59 -5.96
CA LYS A 34 19.92 -9.06 -5.81
C LYS A 34 20.28 -9.26 -4.34
N MET A 35 19.82 -10.37 -3.76
CA MET A 35 20.06 -10.74 -2.36
C MET A 35 21.52 -10.62 -1.96
N GLU A 36 22.43 -11.19 -2.75
CA GLU A 36 23.86 -11.26 -2.43
C GLU A 36 24.50 -9.87 -2.23
N VAL A 37 24.13 -8.90 -3.05
CA VAL A 37 24.64 -7.52 -2.96
C VAL A 37 24.07 -6.83 -1.72
N VAL A 38 22.77 -7.02 -1.45
CA VAL A 38 22.12 -6.48 -0.25
C VAL A 38 22.74 -7.06 1.02
N GLU A 39 22.93 -8.38 1.06
CA GLU A 39 23.51 -9.05 2.22
C GLU A 39 24.94 -8.59 2.49
N LYS A 40 25.77 -8.56 1.46
CA LYS A 40 27.16 -8.10 1.57
C LYS A 40 27.23 -6.67 2.12
N PHE A 41 26.44 -5.74 1.57
CA PHE A 41 26.42 -4.36 2.05
C PHE A 41 26.05 -4.26 3.54
N LEU A 42 25.07 -5.05 3.99
CA LEU A 42 24.62 -5.06 5.38
C LEU A 42 25.61 -5.78 6.32
N GLU A 43 26.36 -6.76 5.82
CA GLU A 43 27.41 -7.46 6.56
C GLU A 43 28.66 -6.60 6.72
N ASP A 44 28.97 -5.77 5.73
CA ASP A 44 30.05 -4.78 5.78
C ASP A 44 29.72 -3.57 6.70
N GLY A 45 28.56 -3.60 7.38
CA GLY A 45 28.13 -2.58 8.34
C GLY A 45 27.41 -1.39 7.71
N GLY A 46 26.95 -1.53 6.46
CA GLY A 46 26.15 -0.51 5.78
C GLY A 46 24.83 -0.23 6.49
N ASP A 47 24.44 1.06 6.54
CA ASP A 47 23.18 1.47 7.15
C ASP A 47 21.99 1.06 6.26
N PRO A 48 21.05 0.22 6.73
CA PRO A 48 19.89 -0.19 5.94
C PRO A 48 18.90 0.95 5.63
N ASN A 49 19.03 2.10 6.33
CA ASN A 49 18.14 3.24 6.21
C ASN A 49 18.66 4.34 5.26
N ILE A 50 19.74 4.08 4.53
CA ILE A 50 20.15 4.97 3.44
C ILE A 50 19.01 5.14 2.44
N CYS A 51 18.93 6.33 1.84
CA CYS A 51 17.84 6.67 0.95
C CYS A 51 18.31 7.55 -0.21
N ASP A 52 17.57 7.46 -1.31
CA ASP A 52 17.80 8.30 -2.48
C ASP A 52 17.31 9.75 -2.24
N GLU A 53 17.42 10.59 -3.26
CA GLU A 53 16.94 11.97 -3.19
C GLU A 53 15.46 12.07 -2.83
N PHE A 54 14.62 11.07 -3.15
CA PHE A 54 13.20 11.03 -2.82
C PHE A 54 12.90 10.47 -1.42
N ARG A 55 13.94 10.23 -0.61
CA ARG A 55 13.87 9.55 0.68
C ARG A 55 13.35 8.11 0.58
N LYS A 56 13.57 7.44 -0.55
CA LYS A 56 13.24 6.01 -0.69
C LYS A 56 14.43 5.16 -0.29
N THR A 57 14.17 4.21 0.59
CA THR A 57 15.14 3.26 1.13
C THR A 57 15.10 1.95 0.34
N ALA A 58 16.05 1.04 0.61
CA ALA A 58 16.01 -0.32 0.06
C ALA A 58 14.71 -1.05 0.44
N LEU A 59 14.19 -0.81 1.66
CA LEU A 59 12.93 -1.40 2.12
C LEU A 59 11.74 -0.97 1.26
N HIS A 60 11.69 0.30 0.85
CA HIS A 60 10.66 0.80 -0.06
C HIS A 60 10.70 0.11 -1.44
N ARG A 61 11.91 -0.03 -2.00
CA ARG A 61 12.13 -0.63 -3.33
C ARG A 61 11.84 -2.13 -3.33
N ALA A 62 12.37 -2.85 -2.36
CA ALA A 62 12.11 -4.28 -2.19
C ALA A 62 10.61 -4.58 -1.95
N ALA A 63 9.93 -3.71 -1.18
CA ALA A 63 8.48 -3.81 -0.99
C ALA A 63 7.71 -3.57 -2.29
N LEU A 64 8.09 -2.57 -3.09
CA LEU A 64 7.47 -2.31 -4.40
C LEU A 64 7.59 -3.51 -5.35
N GLU A 65 8.76 -4.13 -5.42
CA GLU A 65 9.07 -5.20 -6.38
C GLU A 65 8.80 -6.62 -5.86
N ASN A 66 8.17 -6.74 -4.69
CA ASN A 66 7.77 -8.01 -4.06
C ASN A 66 8.92 -8.95 -3.67
N HIS A 67 10.11 -8.40 -3.37
CA HIS A 67 11.25 -9.18 -2.89
C HIS A 67 11.14 -9.47 -1.39
N ALA A 68 10.19 -10.32 -1.00
CA ALA A 68 9.85 -10.59 0.40
C ALA A 68 11.06 -11.02 1.27
N LYS A 69 11.99 -11.81 0.71
CA LYS A 69 13.23 -12.20 1.41
C LYS A 69 14.18 -11.01 1.66
N ILE A 70 14.26 -10.07 0.72
CA ILE A 70 15.02 -8.82 0.92
C ILE A 70 14.36 -7.98 2.00
N VAL A 71 13.03 -7.84 1.96
CA VAL A 71 12.26 -7.14 2.99
C VAL A 71 12.55 -7.73 4.37
N GLU A 72 12.51 -9.06 4.48
CA GLU A 72 12.81 -9.79 5.71
C GLU A 72 14.22 -9.49 6.23
N LYS A 73 15.23 -9.65 5.36
CA LYS A 73 16.64 -9.41 5.70
C LYS A 73 16.91 -7.96 6.10
N LEU A 74 16.32 -6.99 5.42
CA LEU A 74 16.45 -5.57 5.75
C LEU A 74 15.90 -5.28 7.15
N LEU A 75 14.73 -5.82 7.47
CA LEU A 75 14.12 -5.65 8.79
C LEU A 75 14.94 -6.34 9.89
N ASP A 76 15.50 -7.52 9.62
CA ASP A 76 16.42 -8.21 10.55
C ASP A 76 17.69 -7.39 10.83
N LYS A 77 18.13 -6.60 9.86
CA LYS A 77 19.30 -5.73 9.98
C LYS A 77 18.96 -4.32 10.49
N GLY A 78 17.73 -4.07 10.93
CA GLY A 78 17.34 -2.81 11.56
C GLY A 78 16.86 -1.73 10.60
N ALA A 79 16.37 -2.10 9.41
CA ALA A 79 15.62 -1.16 8.57
C ALA A 79 14.37 -0.66 9.33
N ASP A 80 14.17 0.67 9.33
CA ASP A 80 13.02 1.30 9.96
C ASP A 80 11.75 1.03 9.12
N ILE A 81 10.88 0.19 9.65
CA ILE A 81 9.60 -0.17 9.04
C ILE A 81 8.66 1.03 8.89
N ASN A 82 8.88 2.10 9.68
CA ASN A 82 8.11 3.33 9.66
C ASN A 82 8.76 4.45 8.86
N PHE A 83 9.91 4.19 8.20
CA PHE A 83 10.60 5.20 7.42
C PHE A 83 9.68 5.78 6.36
N LYS A 84 9.60 7.12 6.30
CA LYS A 84 8.76 7.86 5.38
C LYS A 84 9.58 8.38 4.21
N ASP A 85 9.06 8.25 2.99
CA ASP A 85 9.60 8.98 1.84
C ASP A 85 9.14 10.44 1.81
N ARG A 86 9.40 11.19 0.73
CA ARG A 86 8.98 12.61 0.58
C ARG A 86 7.45 12.82 0.52
N LEU A 87 6.68 11.76 0.28
CA LEU A 87 5.21 11.78 0.24
C LEU A 87 4.60 11.17 1.50
N ASP A 88 5.38 10.98 2.57
CA ASP A 88 4.96 10.30 3.78
C ASP A 88 4.53 8.83 3.55
N CYS A 89 4.85 8.27 2.38
CA CYS A 89 4.66 6.86 2.10
C CYS A 89 5.68 6.04 2.88
N ARG A 90 5.23 4.89 3.37
CA ARG A 90 6.02 3.86 4.06
C ARG A 90 6.09 2.61 3.19
N ALA A 91 6.93 1.64 3.57
CA ALA A 91 7.06 0.36 2.86
C ALA A 91 5.71 -0.32 2.53
N VAL A 92 4.72 -0.26 3.44
CA VAL A 92 3.37 -0.80 3.20
C VAL A 92 2.62 -0.13 2.03
N HIS A 93 2.78 1.18 1.84
CA HIS A 93 2.18 1.88 0.71
C HIS A 93 2.83 1.43 -0.60
N TRP A 94 4.15 1.25 -0.59
CA TRP A 94 4.90 0.78 -1.76
C TRP A 94 4.59 -0.67 -2.11
N ALA A 95 4.44 -1.55 -1.12
CA ALA A 95 3.96 -2.92 -1.35
C ALA A 95 2.54 -2.93 -1.96
N CYS A 96 1.65 -2.07 -1.47
CA CYS A 96 0.31 -1.93 -2.03
C CYS A 96 0.32 -1.35 -3.45
N ARG A 97 1.25 -0.45 -3.75
CA ARG A 97 1.42 0.15 -5.08
C ARG A 97 1.92 -0.88 -6.09
N GLY A 98 2.79 -1.80 -5.69
CA GLY A 98 3.35 -2.84 -6.55
C GLY A 98 2.49 -4.10 -6.68
N GLY A 99 1.46 -4.26 -5.85
CA GLY A 99 0.71 -5.52 -5.78
C GLY A 99 1.48 -6.62 -5.05
N SER A 100 2.42 -6.23 -4.21
CA SER A 100 3.43 -7.10 -3.61
C SER A 100 2.90 -7.78 -2.36
N LEU A 101 1.98 -8.74 -2.55
CA LEU A 101 1.28 -9.40 -1.46
C LEU A 101 2.23 -10.13 -0.49
N SER A 102 3.28 -10.77 -1.00
CA SER A 102 4.25 -11.49 -0.15
C SER A 102 5.05 -10.52 0.72
N ALA A 103 5.55 -9.43 0.13
CA ALA A 103 6.23 -8.38 0.88
C ALA A 103 5.31 -7.69 1.91
N LEU A 104 4.05 -7.44 1.54
CA LEU A 104 3.06 -6.85 2.45
C LEU A 104 2.81 -7.73 3.68
N LYS A 105 2.68 -9.06 3.48
CA LYS A 105 2.52 -10.01 4.58
C LYS A 105 3.71 -9.99 5.53
N VAL A 106 4.94 -10.04 4.98
CA VAL A 106 6.16 -9.91 5.80
C VAL A 106 6.15 -8.60 6.59
N LEU A 107 5.82 -7.46 5.97
CA LEU A 107 5.74 -6.19 6.68
C LEU A 107 4.72 -6.23 7.83
N GLN A 108 3.54 -6.81 7.62
CA GLN A 108 2.52 -6.96 8.67
C GLN A 108 2.98 -7.89 9.80
N ASP A 109 3.58 -9.02 9.46
CA ASP A 109 4.12 -9.98 10.42
C ASP A 109 5.22 -9.35 11.29
N ARG A 110 5.95 -8.38 10.73
CA ARG A 110 6.96 -7.56 11.43
C ARG A 110 6.38 -6.30 12.11
N GLY A 111 5.05 -6.18 12.19
CA GLY A 111 4.37 -5.14 12.95
C GLY A 111 4.14 -3.82 12.21
N ALA A 112 4.21 -3.80 10.87
CA ALA A 112 3.88 -2.60 10.10
C ALA A 112 2.40 -2.22 10.28
N ASP A 113 2.15 -0.95 10.60
CA ASP A 113 0.81 -0.41 10.65
C ASP A 113 0.25 -0.22 9.22
N ILE A 114 -0.86 -0.90 8.92
CA ILE A 114 -1.58 -0.82 7.64
C ILE A 114 -2.68 0.26 7.62
N THR A 115 -2.85 0.98 8.72
CA THR A 115 -3.82 2.09 8.86
C THR A 115 -3.18 3.47 8.63
N VAL A 116 -1.87 3.47 8.40
CA VAL A 116 -1.09 4.67 8.07
C VAL A 116 -1.67 5.43 6.90
N ARG A 117 -1.36 6.72 6.85
CA ARG A 117 -1.75 7.62 5.77
C ARG A 117 -0.53 8.33 5.22
N ASP A 118 -0.50 8.49 3.90
CA ASP A 118 0.47 9.30 3.20
C ASP A 118 0.12 10.81 3.29
N LYS A 119 0.89 11.65 2.59
CA LYS A 119 0.70 13.11 2.55
C LYS A 119 -0.64 13.55 1.98
N LEU A 120 -1.28 12.70 1.17
CA LEU A 120 -2.61 12.91 0.59
C LEU A 120 -3.70 12.23 1.43
N LEU A 121 -3.39 11.89 2.68
CA LEU A 121 -4.27 11.14 3.58
C LEU A 121 -4.72 9.79 3.01
N SER A 122 -4.06 9.28 1.98
CA SER A 122 -4.39 8.02 1.32
C SER A 122 -3.87 6.87 2.18
N SER A 123 -4.75 5.92 2.47
CA SER A 123 -4.36 4.67 3.16
C SER A 123 -3.79 3.64 2.16
N PRO A 124 -3.10 2.59 2.64
CA PRO A 124 -2.67 1.47 1.80
C PRO A 124 -3.80 0.88 0.92
N LEU A 125 -5.04 0.88 1.41
CA LEU A 125 -6.22 0.44 0.65
C LEU A 125 -6.52 1.34 -0.56
N HIS A 126 -6.41 2.67 -0.40
CA HIS A 126 -6.57 3.61 -1.53
C HIS A 126 -5.50 3.33 -2.58
N VAL A 127 -4.24 3.18 -2.14
CA VAL A 127 -3.11 2.92 -3.05
C VAL A 127 -3.31 1.62 -3.83
N ALA A 128 -3.62 0.51 -3.16
CA ALA A 128 -3.87 -0.79 -3.82
C ALA A 128 -5.08 -0.74 -4.76
N THR A 129 -6.09 0.05 -4.40
CA THR A 129 -7.31 0.20 -5.22
C THR A 129 -7.04 0.99 -6.50
N ARG A 130 -6.27 2.09 -6.41
CA ARG A 130 -5.88 2.92 -7.56
C ARG A 130 -5.02 2.15 -8.57
N THR A 131 -4.09 1.34 -8.07
CA THR A 131 -3.20 0.51 -8.90
C THR A 131 -3.91 -0.73 -9.45
N GLY A 132 -4.97 -1.20 -8.79
CA GLY A 132 -5.83 -2.27 -9.31
C GLY A 132 -5.46 -3.68 -8.83
N HIS A 133 -4.64 -3.80 -7.77
CA HIS A 133 -4.19 -5.08 -7.23
C HIS A 133 -5.24 -5.71 -6.32
N SER A 134 -6.18 -6.45 -6.93
CA SER A 134 -7.35 -7.02 -6.25
C SER A 134 -7.02 -8.01 -5.13
N ASP A 135 -5.90 -8.73 -5.25
CA ASP A 135 -5.37 -9.68 -4.26
C ASP A 135 -4.87 -8.97 -3.00
N VAL A 136 -4.11 -7.88 -3.17
CA VAL A 136 -3.72 -7.02 -2.06
C VAL A 136 -4.92 -6.36 -1.42
N VAL A 137 -5.88 -5.85 -2.20
CA VAL A 137 -7.13 -5.31 -1.67
C VAL A 137 -7.86 -6.36 -0.85
N GLN A 138 -8.02 -7.58 -1.36
CA GLN A 138 -8.70 -8.65 -0.63
C GLN A 138 -8.01 -8.95 0.70
N HIS A 139 -6.68 -9.01 0.73
CA HIS A 139 -5.89 -9.23 1.95
C HIS A 139 -6.05 -8.08 2.96
N LEU A 140 -6.01 -6.84 2.50
CA LEU A 140 -6.24 -5.67 3.35
C LEU A 140 -7.65 -5.67 3.96
N LEU A 141 -8.67 -6.03 3.18
CA LEU A 141 -10.06 -6.11 3.67
C LEU A 141 -10.24 -7.19 4.75
N THR A 142 -9.50 -8.31 4.65
CA THR A 142 -9.50 -9.33 5.72
C THR A 142 -8.74 -8.91 6.97
N SER A 143 -7.95 -7.83 6.90
CA SER A 143 -7.13 -7.34 8.02
C SER A 143 -7.88 -6.36 8.95
N GLY A 144 -9.20 -6.18 8.79
CA GLY A 144 -10.04 -5.39 9.71
C GLY A 144 -9.84 -3.87 9.63
N ILE A 145 -9.27 -3.36 8.53
CA ILE A 145 -9.07 -1.93 8.33
C ILE A 145 -10.39 -1.17 8.15
N ASN A 146 -10.36 0.15 8.39
CA ASN A 146 -11.48 1.01 8.05
C ASN A 146 -11.64 1.14 6.51
N ILE A 147 -12.57 0.37 5.95
CA ILE A 147 -12.91 0.34 4.51
C ILE A 147 -13.38 1.70 4.01
N ASN A 148 -13.99 2.49 4.89
CA ASN A 148 -14.61 3.78 4.62
C ASN A 148 -13.71 4.97 4.97
N ALA A 149 -12.40 4.73 5.16
CA ALA A 149 -11.43 5.80 5.33
C ALA A 149 -11.49 6.75 4.13
N LYS A 150 -11.46 8.05 4.39
CA LYS A 150 -11.41 9.10 3.38
C LYS A 150 -9.99 9.61 3.20
N ASP A 151 -9.61 9.88 1.96
CA ASP A 151 -8.40 10.62 1.62
C ASP A 151 -8.61 12.15 1.69
N TRP A 152 -7.66 12.93 1.18
CA TRP A 152 -7.72 14.39 1.18
C TRP A 152 -8.82 14.98 0.28
N GLU A 153 -9.27 14.26 -0.76
CA GLU A 153 -10.40 14.64 -1.63
C GLU A 153 -11.74 14.21 -1.02
N GLY A 154 -11.71 13.55 0.14
CA GLY A 154 -12.89 12.95 0.75
C GLY A 154 -13.32 11.64 0.07
N ASP A 155 -12.53 11.14 -0.90
CA ASP A 155 -12.78 9.89 -1.60
C ASP A 155 -12.50 8.71 -0.67
N THR A 156 -13.31 7.67 -0.79
CA THR A 156 -13.02 6.36 -0.21
C THR A 156 -12.42 5.44 -1.28
N ALA A 157 -11.87 4.31 -0.87
CA ALA A 157 -11.43 3.28 -1.81
C ALA A 157 -12.53 2.86 -2.81
N LEU A 158 -13.81 2.91 -2.42
CA LEU A 158 -14.92 2.62 -3.35
C LEU A 158 -15.06 3.71 -4.44
N HIS A 159 -14.90 4.99 -4.08
CA HIS A 159 -14.91 6.09 -5.05
C HIS A 159 -13.79 5.91 -6.07
N ASP A 160 -12.58 5.61 -5.60
CA ASP A 160 -11.43 5.31 -6.47
C ASP A 160 -11.70 4.13 -7.40
N ALA A 161 -12.23 3.03 -6.86
CA ALA A 161 -12.52 1.83 -7.64
C ALA A 161 -13.54 2.08 -8.76
N VAL A 162 -14.58 2.86 -8.47
CA VAL A 162 -15.65 3.21 -9.44
C VAL A 162 -15.12 4.19 -10.48
N ARG A 163 -14.43 5.25 -10.05
CA ARG A 163 -13.83 6.26 -10.93
C ARG A 163 -12.86 5.65 -11.94
N LEU A 164 -12.08 4.66 -11.50
CA LEU A 164 -11.08 3.96 -12.32
C LEU A 164 -11.63 2.68 -12.99
N ASN A 165 -12.93 2.41 -12.92
CA ASN A 165 -13.60 1.23 -13.51
C ASN A 165 -12.99 -0.12 -13.08
N ARG A 166 -12.58 -0.25 -11.82
CA ARG A 166 -11.99 -1.48 -11.26
C ARG A 166 -13.07 -2.43 -10.75
N TYR A 167 -13.86 -3.01 -11.65
CA TYR A 167 -15.05 -3.82 -11.31
C TYR A 167 -14.81 -4.94 -10.27
N LYS A 168 -13.67 -5.64 -10.36
CA LYS A 168 -13.30 -6.69 -9.40
C LYS A 168 -13.11 -6.13 -7.99
N ILE A 169 -12.50 -4.96 -7.87
CA ILE A 169 -12.27 -4.29 -6.58
C ILE A 169 -13.56 -3.69 -6.05
N VAL A 170 -14.39 -3.08 -6.91
CA VAL A 170 -15.75 -2.63 -6.54
C VAL A 170 -16.53 -3.79 -5.91
N LYS A 171 -16.49 -4.97 -6.54
CA LYS A 171 -17.14 -6.18 -5.99
C LYS A 171 -16.59 -6.56 -4.62
N LEU A 172 -15.26 -6.59 -4.46
CA LEU A 172 -14.62 -6.93 -3.17
C LEU A 172 -15.01 -5.94 -2.07
N LEU A 173 -15.00 -4.64 -2.36
CA LEU A 173 -15.34 -3.59 -1.40
C LEU A 173 -16.81 -3.66 -0.98
N ILE A 174 -17.74 -3.85 -1.92
CA ILE A 174 -19.17 -4.01 -1.60
C ILE A 174 -19.40 -5.25 -0.75
N LEU A 175 -18.78 -6.39 -1.11
CA LEU A 175 -18.90 -7.63 -0.33
C LEU A 175 -18.30 -7.50 1.08
N ALA A 176 -17.28 -6.65 1.25
CA ALA A 176 -16.69 -6.36 2.55
C ALA A 176 -17.48 -5.31 3.36
N GLY A 177 -18.57 -4.75 2.82
CA GLY A 177 -19.44 -3.80 3.53
C GLY A 177 -19.04 -2.33 3.37
N ALA A 178 -18.36 -1.94 2.28
CA ALA A 178 -18.10 -0.53 1.97
C ALA A 178 -19.41 0.26 1.87
N ASP A 179 -19.45 1.44 2.49
CA ASP A 179 -20.62 2.32 2.45
C ASP A 179 -20.66 3.08 1.12
N MET A 180 -21.73 2.85 0.36
CA MET A 180 -21.97 3.42 -0.96
C MET A 180 -22.60 4.82 -0.93
N GLN A 181 -22.98 5.33 0.25
CA GLN A 181 -23.63 6.63 0.42
C GLN A 181 -22.66 7.73 0.91
N ILE A 182 -21.41 7.37 1.20
CA ILE A 182 -20.40 8.35 1.60
C ILE A 182 -20.21 9.35 0.47
N LYS A 183 -20.20 10.63 0.82
CA LYS A 183 -19.92 11.72 -0.12
C LYS A 183 -18.44 12.09 -0.06
N ASN A 184 -17.82 12.22 -1.23
CA ASN A 184 -16.54 12.88 -1.43
C ASN A 184 -16.72 14.41 -1.54
N ALA A 185 -15.61 15.15 -1.63
CA ALA A 185 -15.65 16.61 -1.74
C ALA A 185 -16.18 17.06 -3.12
N VAL A 186 -16.06 16.23 -4.14
CA VAL A 186 -16.50 16.51 -5.51
C VAL A 186 -17.92 15.98 -5.67
N SER A 187 -18.93 16.79 -5.36
CA SER A 187 -20.34 16.40 -5.25
C SER A 187 -21.02 15.93 -6.56
N THR A 188 -20.56 14.85 -7.21
CA THR A 188 -21.21 14.17 -8.35
C THR A 188 -21.95 12.91 -7.88
N VAL A 189 -22.72 13.05 -6.80
CA VAL A 189 -23.48 11.97 -6.14
C VAL A 189 -24.49 11.29 -7.07
N GLN A 190 -24.87 11.91 -8.21
CA GLN A 190 -25.79 11.27 -9.15
C GLN A 190 -25.10 10.33 -10.13
N ASP A 191 -23.90 10.67 -10.62
CA ASP A 191 -23.24 9.90 -11.68
C ASP A 191 -22.51 8.69 -11.11
N GLU A 192 -21.86 8.84 -9.95
CA GLU A 192 -21.21 7.71 -9.27
C GLU A 192 -22.25 6.75 -8.68
N LYS A 193 -23.33 7.25 -8.09
CA LYS A 193 -24.45 6.40 -7.63
C LYS A 193 -25.11 5.66 -8.78
N LYS A 194 -25.31 6.30 -9.94
CA LYS A 194 -25.78 5.63 -11.17
C LYS A 194 -24.81 4.57 -11.64
N ARG A 195 -23.49 4.83 -11.61
CA ARG A 195 -22.45 3.85 -11.99
C ARG A 195 -22.43 2.67 -11.02
N ILE A 196 -22.44 2.92 -9.71
CA ILE A 196 -22.53 1.88 -8.68
C ILE A 196 -23.81 1.07 -8.85
N SER A 197 -24.96 1.73 -9.06
CA SER A 197 -26.25 1.05 -9.28
C SER A 197 -26.26 0.22 -10.56
N SER A 198 -25.66 0.70 -11.65
CA SER A 198 -25.49 -0.05 -12.91
C SER A 198 -24.61 -1.28 -12.71
N ILE A 199 -23.50 -1.13 -11.98
CA ILE A 199 -22.59 -2.21 -11.63
C ILE A 199 -23.30 -3.27 -10.76
N ILE A 200 -24.07 -2.86 -9.76
CA ILE A 200 -24.87 -3.77 -8.91
C ILE A 200 -25.91 -4.52 -9.74
N LYS A 201 -26.64 -3.83 -10.63
CA LYS A 201 -27.64 -4.47 -11.50
C LYS A 201 -27.01 -5.55 -12.39
N ASN A 202 -25.80 -5.31 -12.91
CA ASN A 202 -25.04 -6.30 -13.67
C ASN A 202 -24.58 -7.49 -12.80
N PHE A 203 -24.38 -7.30 -11.50
CA PHE A 203 -24.08 -8.40 -10.58
C PHE A 203 -25.33 -9.20 -10.17
N GLU A 204 -26.49 -8.55 -10.04
CA GLU A 204 -27.77 -9.21 -9.76
C GLU A 204 -28.20 -10.12 -10.92
N THR A 205 -28.00 -9.69 -12.17
CA THR A 205 -28.26 -10.51 -13.36
C THR A 205 -27.29 -11.67 -13.51
N ALA A 206 -26.07 -11.56 -12.99
CA ALA A 206 -25.05 -12.61 -13.01
C ALA A 206 -25.18 -13.65 -11.86
N GLY A 207 -26.31 -13.67 -11.14
CA GLY A 207 -26.64 -14.73 -10.17
C GLY A 207 -26.08 -14.55 -8.74
N TYR A 208 -25.49 -13.40 -8.41
CA TYR A 208 -24.88 -13.15 -7.09
C TYR A 208 -25.86 -12.72 -5.99
N LYS A 209 -27.17 -12.72 -6.29
CA LYS A 209 -28.25 -12.32 -5.37
C LYS A 209 -28.20 -13.06 -4.02
N TYR A 210 -27.79 -14.33 -4.04
CA TYR A 210 -27.63 -15.16 -2.83
C TYR A 210 -26.41 -14.81 -1.99
N LEU A 211 -25.31 -14.37 -2.61
CA LEU A 211 -24.05 -14.08 -1.90
C LEU A 211 -24.14 -12.76 -1.11
N ILE A 212 -24.85 -11.78 -1.67
CA ILE A 212 -25.14 -10.49 -1.01
C ILE A 212 -26.07 -10.72 0.20
N PHE A 213 -27.08 -11.59 0.06
CA PHE A 213 -28.00 -11.95 1.16
C PHE A 213 -27.29 -12.68 2.32
N LEU A 214 -26.38 -13.60 2.02
CA LEU A 214 -25.61 -14.35 3.03
C LEU A 214 -24.66 -13.47 3.85
N PHE A 215 -24.10 -12.41 3.25
CA PHE A 215 -23.19 -11.50 3.95
C PHE A 215 -23.93 -10.36 4.69
N LEU A 216 -25.01 -9.82 4.12
CA LEU A 216 -25.86 -8.84 4.82
C LEU A 216 -26.67 -9.46 5.97
N GLY A 217 -26.87 -10.79 5.97
CA GLY A 217 -27.56 -11.53 7.02
C GLY A 217 -26.81 -11.64 8.36
N ARG A 218 -25.53 -11.23 8.45
CA ARG A 218 -24.79 -11.18 9.73
C ARG A 218 -25.01 -9.91 10.55
N HIS A 219 -25.82 -8.96 10.08
CA HIS A 219 -26.37 -7.90 10.92
C HIS A 219 -27.76 -8.29 11.47
N CYS A 220 -27.85 -9.41 12.19
CA CYS A 220 -28.94 -9.60 13.14
C CYS A 220 -28.60 -8.88 14.44
N GLY A 221 -28.96 -7.60 14.50
CA GLY A 221 -28.99 -6.78 15.71
C GLY A 221 -30.14 -5.80 15.62
N HIS A 222 -31.28 -6.18 16.21
CA HIS A 222 -32.51 -5.42 16.42
C HIS A 222 -33.38 -5.01 15.22
N ARG A 223 -34.46 -5.77 15.02
CA ARG A 223 -35.82 -5.26 15.27
C ARG A 223 -36.75 -6.42 15.65
N THR A 224 -36.99 -6.54 16.95
CA THR A 224 -38.09 -7.29 17.56
C THR A 224 -39.41 -6.60 17.28
N GLY A 225 -40.44 -7.36 16.93
CA GLY A 225 -41.82 -6.91 16.67
C GLY A 225 -41.97 -6.45 15.22
N GLU A 226 -42.75 -7.10 14.37
CA GLU A 226 -44.11 -7.54 14.59
C GLU A 226 -44.35 -8.91 13.94
N ALA A 227 -44.83 -9.85 14.75
CA ALA A 227 -45.46 -11.07 14.28
C ALA A 227 -46.97 -10.82 14.16
N MET A 228 -47.50 -11.19 13.00
CA MET A 228 -48.81 -11.80 12.74
C MET A 228 -50.02 -11.40 13.61
N ALA A 229 -51.04 -10.86 12.94
CA ALA A 229 -52.42 -11.26 13.18
C ALA A 229 -53.22 -11.23 11.86
N VAL A 230 -53.75 -12.41 11.51
CA VAL A 230 -54.71 -12.82 10.46
C VAL A 230 -54.36 -12.61 8.99
#